data_AF-A0A8S3RA36-F1
#
_entry.id   AF-A0A8S3RA36-F1
#
_cell.length_a   1.000
_cell.length_b   1.000
_cell.length_c   1.000
_cell.angle_alpha   90.00
_cell.angle_beta   90.00
_cell.angle_gamma   90.00
#
_symmetry.space_group_name_H-M   'P 1'
#
loop_
_entity.id
_entity.type
_entity.pdbx_description
1 polymer ?
#
loop_
_entity_poly.entity_id
_entity_poly.type
_entity_poly.pdbx_seq_one_letter_code
_entity_poly.pdbx_strand_id
1 'polypeptide(L)'
;MSKTWETSKKLTFLVNPFSVFENELEQMKSGEKLNLCALLLVTIFNNNYDNGLLTADIDSCDRNTLDNVLEECGETRGTSRKLIKDRLDTMIGVYLMFEVNSYRFANERLFEMTFTFMAKTFLKCVISHCSVSMLCDKFGLECLDEGRQHYQFFVPSDLEIYFFERLLKEANDNNFLDIFDCKQMHDEHYRTKFLAFCKTFDSNEICRIMQLSYFGIDILHLVSKRGYISFALFCFEKDVDINKYDDLGMTPLHTACKYENEQLVNLLLNAGASVKFVQIKRFYCIVCSMYVWQCTCCETSVGE
;
A
#
# COMPACT_ATOMS: atom_id res chain seq x y z
N MET A 1 10.43 39.94 -1.18
CA MET A 1 11.47 40.19 -2.20
C MET A 1 11.45 39.02 -3.17
N SER A 2 11.08 39.25 -4.43
CA SER A 2 10.99 38.18 -5.43
C SER A 2 12.40 37.65 -5.71
N LYS A 3 12.64 36.36 -5.44
CA LYS A 3 13.84 35.66 -5.96
C LYS A 3 13.75 35.73 -7.49
N THR A 4 14.51 36.63 -8.11
CA THR A 4 14.63 36.71 -9.57
C THR A 4 15.36 35.48 -10.05
N TRP A 5 14.61 34.52 -10.59
CA TRP A 5 15.13 33.30 -11.19
C TRP A 5 16.02 33.66 -12.39
N GLU A 6 17.34 33.41 -12.27
CA GLU A 6 18.33 33.70 -13.32
C GLU A 6 17.94 33.08 -14.66
N THR A 7 18.08 33.85 -15.74
CA THR A 7 17.61 33.47 -17.08
C THR A 7 18.24 32.16 -17.59
N SER A 8 19.47 31.85 -17.15
CA SER A 8 20.16 30.58 -17.43
C SER A 8 19.46 29.39 -16.78
N LYS A 9 19.04 29.51 -15.51
CA LYS A 9 18.27 28.48 -14.80
C LYS A 9 16.89 28.25 -15.41
N LYS A 10 16.26 29.26 -16.02
CA LYS A 10 14.95 29.08 -16.68
C LYS A 10 15.04 28.18 -17.90
N LEU A 11 16.10 28.33 -18.70
CA LEU A 11 16.30 27.54 -19.91
C LEU A 11 16.70 26.10 -19.60
N THR A 12 17.55 25.88 -18.59
CA THR A 12 17.90 24.51 -18.16
C THR A 12 16.73 23.79 -17.48
N PHE A 13 15.85 24.49 -16.77
CA PHE A 13 14.62 23.87 -16.24
C PHE A 13 13.71 23.34 -17.35
N LEU A 14 13.57 24.06 -18.47
CA LEU A 14 12.76 23.61 -19.60
C LEU A 14 13.37 22.39 -20.33
N VAL A 15 14.69 22.23 -20.28
CA VAL A 15 15.41 21.15 -20.97
C VAL A 15 15.58 19.91 -20.08
N ASN A 16 15.85 20.10 -18.78
CA ASN A 16 16.01 19.03 -17.81
C ASN A 16 15.45 19.45 -16.44
N PRO A 17 14.11 19.45 -16.28
CA PRO A 17 13.47 19.92 -15.05
C PRO A 17 13.84 19.06 -13.84
N PHE A 18 14.06 17.75 -14.06
CA PHE A 18 14.40 16.79 -13.02
C PHE A 18 15.69 17.14 -12.29
N SER A 19 16.80 17.28 -13.03
CA SER A 19 18.10 17.57 -12.41
C SER A 19 18.16 18.96 -11.77
N VAL A 20 17.46 19.94 -12.35
CA VAL A 20 17.41 21.29 -11.78
C VAL A 20 16.69 21.29 -10.43
N PHE A 21 15.54 20.63 -10.33
CA PHE A 21 14.79 20.58 -9.09
C PHE A 21 15.44 19.66 -8.03
N GLU A 22 16.03 18.54 -8.44
CA GLU A 22 16.80 17.68 -7.51
C GLU A 22 17.96 18.47 -6.88
N ASN A 23 18.66 19.30 -7.65
CA ASN A 23 19.67 20.22 -7.13
C ASN A 23 19.10 21.29 -6.19
N GLU A 24 17.88 21.80 -6.45
CA GLU A 24 17.20 22.71 -5.52
C GLU A 24 16.87 22.03 -4.19
N LEU A 25 16.39 20.79 -4.22
CA LEU A 25 16.11 20.02 -3.00
C LEU A 25 17.38 19.72 -2.20
N GLU A 26 18.50 19.40 -2.86
CA GLU A 26 19.82 19.27 -2.20
C GLU A 26 20.32 20.59 -1.59
N GLN A 27 20.06 21.72 -2.24
CA GLN A 27 20.35 23.04 -1.67
C GLN A 27 19.47 23.32 -0.44
N MET A 28 18.18 22.95 -0.47
CA MET A 28 17.30 23.06 0.69
C MET A 28 17.78 22.17 1.84
N LYS A 29 18.24 20.95 1.56
CA LYS A 29 18.79 20.02 2.56
C LYS A 29 19.99 20.60 3.31
N SER A 30 20.84 21.35 2.61
CA SER A 30 22.07 21.93 3.19
C SER A 30 21.87 23.30 3.85
N GLY A 31 20.96 24.14 3.34
CA GLY A 31 20.80 25.53 3.81
C GLY A 31 19.41 25.95 4.28
N GLU A 32 18.34 25.41 3.69
CA GLU A 32 16.95 25.77 3.99
C GLU A 32 16.16 24.54 4.51
N LYS A 33 16.68 23.88 5.55
CA LYS A 33 16.17 22.60 6.07
C LYS A 33 14.67 22.63 6.42
N LEU A 34 14.21 23.70 7.07
CA LEU A 34 12.78 23.87 7.38
C LEU A 34 11.88 23.93 6.12
N ASN A 35 12.39 24.50 5.02
CA ASN A 35 11.67 24.50 3.74
C ASN A 35 11.56 23.08 3.19
N LEU A 36 12.66 22.31 3.25
CA LEU A 36 12.62 20.90 2.88
C LEU A 36 11.60 20.14 3.73
N CYS A 37 11.66 20.27 5.07
CA CYS A 37 10.72 19.63 6.00
C CYS A 37 9.26 19.91 5.62
N ALA A 38 8.94 21.18 5.35
CA ALA A 38 7.59 21.58 4.98
C ALA A 38 7.12 20.87 3.70
N LEU A 39 7.95 20.81 2.65
CA LEU A 39 7.63 20.07 1.42
C LEU A 39 7.51 18.56 1.65
N LEU A 40 8.38 17.98 2.47
CA LEU A 40 8.34 16.54 2.77
C LEU A 40 7.05 16.16 3.49
N LEU A 41 6.59 16.98 4.45
CA LEU A 41 5.33 16.79 5.13
C LEU A 41 4.15 16.78 4.14
N VAL A 42 4.06 17.75 3.23
CA VAL A 42 3.00 17.77 2.20
C VAL A 42 3.04 16.50 1.32
N THR A 43 4.24 16.00 1.06
CA THR A 43 4.44 14.81 0.22
C THR A 43 4.02 13.53 0.93
N ILE A 44 4.40 13.35 2.20
CA ILE A 44 4.05 12.17 3.01
C ILE A 44 2.53 12.08 3.22
N PHE A 45 1.88 13.23 3.47
CA PHE A 45 0.43 13.29 3.65
C PHE A 45 -0.35 13.36 2.30
N ASN A 46 0.29 12.99 1.19
CA ASN A 46 -0.30 12.79 -0.15
C ASN A 46 -1.29 13.90 -0.57
N ASN A 47 -0.88 15.17 -0.47
CA ASN A 47 -1.73 16.33 -0.82
C ASN A 47 -3.04 16.44 0.00
N ASN A 48 -3.22 15.62 1.02
CA ASN A 48 -4.39 15.58 1.90
C ASN A 48 -4.03 16.24 3.23
N TYR A 49 -3.64 17.52 3.14
CA TYR A 49 -3.09 18.28 4.25
C TYR A 49 -4.15 18.71 5.29
N ASP A 50 -5.43 18.38 5.09
CA ASP A 50 -6.54 18.90 5.90
C ASP A 50 -7.22 17.82 6.77
N ASN A 51 -6.41 17.12 7.57
CA ASN A 51 -6.86 16.27 8.68
C ASN A 51 -6.12 16.63 9.99
N GLY A 52 -5.91 17.92 10.26
CA GLY A 52 -5.51 18.39 11.60
C GLY A 52 -4.04 18.51 11.94
N LEU A 53 -3.13 18.38 10.96
CA LEU A 53 -1.69 18.45 11.25
C LEU A 53 -1.22 19.85 11.72
N LEU A 54 -1.86 20.93 11.23
CA LEU A 54 -1.55 22.32 11.58
C LEU A 54 -2.66 23.07 12.34
N THR A 55 -3.84 22.50 12.51
CA THR A 55 -4.88 23.12 13.36
C THR A 55 -4.67 22.67 14.80
N ALA A 56 -4.94 23.56 15.75
CA ALA A 56 -4.70 23.30 17.17
C ALA A 56 -5.63 22.22 17.76
N ASP A 57 -6.62 21.73 17.00
CA ASP A 57 -7.84 21.10 17.52
C ASP A 57 -8.01 19.61 17.18
N ILE A 58 -7.03 18.93 16.59
CA ILE A 58 -7.10 17.46 16.39
C ILE A 58 -6.08 16.76 17.30
N ASP A 59 -6.53 16.42 18.50
CA ASP A 59 -5.78 15.67 19.52
C ASP A 59 -5.47 14.20 19.14
N SER A 60 -5.63 13.78 17.88
CA SER A 60 -5.53 12.37 17.50
C SER A 60 -4.56 12.03 16.35
N CYS A 61 -3.92 13.00 15.70
CA CYS A 61 -2.93 12.70 14.66
C CYS A 61 -1.58 13.40 14.95
N ASP A 62 -0.58 12.58 15.27
CA ASP A 62 0.77 12.75 14.72
C ASP A 62 1.68 13.88 15.20
N ARG A 63 1.62 14.26 16.48
CA ARG A 63 2.76 14.99 17.11
C ARG A 63 4.08 14.24 16.92
N ASN A 64 4.04 12.91 17.08
CA ASN A 64 5.21 12.04 16.93
C ASN A 64 5.71 11.99 15.47
N THR A 65 4.83 11.87 14.48
CA THR A 65 5.23 11.87 13.06
C THR A 65 5.85 13.19 12.64
N LEU A 66 5.28 14.33 13.08
CA LEU A 66 5.87 15.64 12.82
C LEU A 66 7.28 15.75 13.40
N ASP A 67 7.45 15.41 14.69
CA ASP A 67 8.75 15.48 15.36
C ASP A 67 9.76 14.49 14.74
N ASN A 68 9.34 13.30 14.30
CA ASN A 68 10.19 12.33 13.62
C ASN A 68 10.68 12.84 12.25
N VAL A 69 9.77 13.39 11.43
CA VAL A 69 10.13 13.96 10.12
C VAL A 69 11.09 15.15 10.29
N LEU A 70 10.86 15.99 11.29
CA LEU A 70 11.74 17.13 11.62
C LEU A 70 13.13 16.65 12.05
N GLU A 71 13.19 15.62 12.91
CA GLU A 71 14.45 15.05 13.38
C GLU A 71 15.26 14.42 12.23
N GLU A 72 14.61 13.68 11.33
CA GLU A 72 15.29 13.09 10.16
C GLU A 72 15.82 14.16 9.19
N CYS A 73 15.14 15.29 9.08
CA CYS A 73 15.63 16.44 8.30
C CYS A 73 16.71 17.26 9.03
N GLY A 74 17.05 16.91 10.27
CA GLY A 74 18.03 17.60 11.09
C GLY A 74 17.59 18.98 11.58
N GLU A 75 16.28 19.15 11.80
CA GLU A 75 15.66 20.29 12.50
C GLU A 75 15.41 19.99 13.98
N THR A 76 15.24 21.02 14.79
CA THR A 76 15.02 20.85 16.24
C THR A 76 13.61 20.35 16.55
N ARG A 77 13.51 19.34 17.43
CA ARG A 77 12.22 18.89 18.01
C ARG A 77 11.46 20.07 18.61
N GLY A 78 10.14 20.13 18.37
CA GLY A 78 9.29 21.21 18.89
C GLY A 78 9.22 22.46 18.01
N THR A 79 9.58 22.38 16.73
CA THR A 79 9.36 23.47 15.77
C THR A 79 7.89 23.85 15.72
N SER A 80 7.59 25.15 15.81
CA SER A 80 6.21 25.64 15.86
C SER A 80 5.46 25.32 14.56
N ARG A 81 4.26 24.73 14.68
CA ARG A 81 3.33 24.53 13.55
C ARG A 81 3.03 25.81 12.79
N LYS A 82 2.99 26.95 13.49
CA LYS A 82 2.82 28.27 12.86
C LYS A 82 3.98 28.59 11.93
N LEU A 83 5.21 28.29 12.36
CA LEU A 83 6.40 28.54 11.54
C LEU A 83 6.41 27.62 10.29
N ILE A 84 6.00 26.37 10.42
CA ILE A 84 5.85 25.45 9.28
C ILE A 84 4.80 25.98 8.30
N LYS A 85 3.66 26.45 8.82
CA LYS A 85 2.61 27.10 8.02
C LYS A 85 3.15 28.31 7.26
N ASP A 86 3.83 29.21 7.98
CA ASP A 86 4.41 30.42 7.39
C ASP A 86 5.39 30.07 6.25
N ARG A 87 6.14 28.96 6.36
CA ARG A 87 7.00 28.45 5.28
C ARG A 87 6.21 27.89 4.11
N LEU A 88 5.20 27.06 4.35
CA LEU A 88 4.33 26.55 3.28
C LEU A 88 3.67 27.68 2.50
N ASP A 89 3.20 28.72 3.20
CA ASP A 89 2.61 29.92 2.58
C ASP A 89 3.59 30.64 1.67
N THR A 90 4.89 30.68 2.01
CA THR A 90 5.91 31.26 1.12
C THR A 90 6.18 30.45 -0.16
N MET A 91 5.77 29.17 -0.20
CA MET A 91 5.96 28.27 -1.34
C MET A 91 4.76 28.22 -2.28
N ILE A 92 3.64 28.83 -1.89
CA ILE A 92 2.45 28.94 -2.74
C ILE A 92 2.80 29.71 -4.02
N GLY A 93 2.36 29.17 -5.16
CA GLY A 93 2.59 29.75 -6.48
C GLY A 93 3.94 29.38 -7.10
N VAL A 94 4.81 28.66 -6.37
CA VAL A 94 6.06 28.10 -6.90
C VAL A 94 5.99 26.57 -6.89
N TYR A 95 5.82 25.98 -5.72
CA TYR A 95 5.77 24.52 -5.55
C TYR A 95 4.37 24.03 -5.20
N LEU A 96 3.62 24.84 -4.46
CA LEU A 96 2.35 24.48 -3.87
C LEU A 96 1.20 25.36 -4.36
N MET A 97 0.00 24.82 -4.26
CA MET A 97 -1.28 25.52 -4.34
C MET A 97 -2.02 25.30 -3.03
N PHE A 98 -2.88 26.24 -2.66
CA PHE A 98 -3.74 26.13 -1.49
C PHE A 98 -5.19 26.03 -1.95
N GLU A 99 -5.80 24.87 -1.76
CA GLU A 99 -7.15 24.53 -2.22
C GLU A 99 -7.94 23.91 -1.07
N VAL A 100 -9.15 24.44 -0.81
CA VAL A 100 -10.10 23.88 0.17
C VAL A 100 -9.38 23.50 1.48
N ASN A 101 -8.69 24.47 2.08
CA ASN A 101 -7.92 24.33 3.32
C ASN A 101 -6.74 23.35 3.31
N SER A 102 -6.34 22.83 2.15
CA SER A 102 -5.21 21.91 2.00
C SER A 102 -4.10 22.47 1.10
N TYR A 103 -2.84 22.17 1.43
CA TYR A 103 -1.73 22.39 0.50
C TYR A 103 -1.62 21.19 -0.43
N ARG A 104 -1.50 21.49 -1.73
CA ARG A 104 -1.27 20.50 -2.78
C ARG A 104 -0.08 20.93 -3.61
N PHE A 105 0.65 19.98 -4.17
CA PHE A 105 1.63 20.33 -5.19
C PHE A 105 0.95 20.99 -6.38
N ALA A 106 1.60 22.02 -6.93
CA ALA A 106 1.09 22.76 -8.08
C ALA A 106 0.95 21.87 -9.34
N ASN A 107 1.69 20.76 -9.39
CA ASN A 107 1.58 19.73 -10.41
C ASN A 107 2.02 18.37 -9.83
N GLU A 108 1.36 17.30 -10.26
CA GLU A 108 1.72 15.90 -9.99
C GLU A 108 3.22 15.60 -10.23
N ARG A 109 3.83 16.21 -11.25
CA ARG A 109 5.25 15.99 -11.56
C ARG A 109 6.18 16.53 -10.47
N LEU A 110 5.83 17.64 -9.82
CA LEU A 110 6.61 18.16 -8.68
C LEU A 110 6.49 17.24 -7.48
N PHE A 111 5.29 16.74 -7.21
CA PHE A 111 5.05 15.73 -6.18
C PHE A 111 5.91 14.48 -6.42
N GLU A 112 5.88 13.91 -7.62
CA GLU A 112 6.67 12.72 -7.96
C GLU A 112 8.17 12.94 -7.81
N MET A 113 8.67 14.12 -8.17
CA MET A 113 10.08 14.47 -8.04
C MET A 113 10.49 14.64 -6.57
N THR A 114 9.67 15.32 -5.76
CA THR A 114 9.90 15.44 -4.32
C THR A 114 9.81 14.08 -3.63
N PHE A 115 8.83 13.25 -4.00
CA PHE A 115 8.69 11.89 -3.47
C PHE A 115 9.91 11.03 -3.80
N THR A 116 10.40 11.10 -5.04
CA THR A 116 11.60 10.38 -5.47
C THR A 116 12.82 10.79 -4.66
N PHE A 117 13.00 12.09 -4.44
CA PHE A 117 14.08 12.60 -3.60
C PHE A 117 13.97 12.09 -2.16
N MET A 118 12.77 12.08 -1.58
CA MET A 118 12.52 11.55 -0.24
C MET A 118 12.83 10.06 -0.15
N ALA A 119 12.31 9.25 -1.07
CA ALA A 119 12.50 7.81 -1.02
C ALA A 119 13.99 7.41 -1.12
N LYS A 120 14.80 8.17 -1.86
CA LYS A 120 16.26 7.97 -1.93
C LYS A 120 16.99 8.43 -0.67
N THR A 121 16.53 9.52 -0.04
CA THR A 121 17.29 10.21 1.02
C THR A 121 16.86 9.80 2.42
N PHE A 122 15.55 9.57 2.62
CA PHE A 122 14.88 9.35 3.90
C PHE A 122 13.96 8.13 3.82
N LEU A 123 14.46 7.02 3.26
CA LEU A 123 13.65 5.83 3.00
C LEU A 123 12.90 5.32 4.23
N LYS A 124 13.55 5.34 5.40
CA LYS A 124 12.95 4.91 6.66
C LYS A 124 11.75 5.78 7.06
N CYS A 125 11.85 7.11 6.95
CA CYS A 125 10.72 8.02 7.14
C CYS A 125 9.58 7.71 6.17
N VAL A 126 9.90 7.49 4.89
CA VAL A 126 8.90 7.20 3.87
C VAL A 126 8.15 5.90 4.20
N ILE A 127 8.85 4.82 4.57
CA ILE A 127 8.21 3.57 5.00
C ILE A 127 7.36 3.81 6.25
N SER A 128 7.84 4.60 7.21
CA SER A 128 7.15 4.84 8.48
C SER A 128 5.80 5.57 8.30
N HIS A 129 5.75 6.56 7.42
CA HIS A 129 4.70 7.58 7.46
C HIS A 129 3.91 7.73 6.16
N CYS A 130 4.40 7.21 5.04
CA CYS A 130 3.67 7.28 3.78
C CYS A 130 2.39 6.41 3.83
N SER A 131 1.38 6.80 3.08
CA SER A 131 0.15 6.01 2.97
C SER A 131 0.43 4.58 2.47
N VAL A 132 -0.28 3.60 3.02
CA VAL A 132 -0.14 2.18 2.64
C VAL A 132 -0.33 1.98 1.14
N SER A 133 -1.32 2.65 0.53
CA SER A 133 -1.56 2.57 -0.92
C SER A 133 -0.34 3.03 -1.74
N MET A 134 0.34 4.12 -1.35
CA MET A 134 1.57 4.56 -2.03
C MET A 134 2.74 3.61 -1.80
N LEU A 135 2.88 3.06 -0.59
CA LEU A 135 3.90 2.05 -0.28
C LEU A 135 3.71 0.82 -1.17
N CYS A 136 2.48 0.32 -1.23
CA CYS A 136 2.04 -0.79 -2.05
C CYS A 136 1.93 -0.48 -3.55
N ASP A 137 2.10 0.76 -4.01
CA ASP A 137 2.16 1.02 -5.46
C ASP A 137 3.59 1.25 -5.95
N LYS A 138 4.43 1.90 -5.14
CA LYS A 138 5.74 2.42 -5.59
C LYS A 138 6.95 1.58 -5.14
N PHE A 139 6.83 0.77 -4.08
CA PHE A 139 7.96 0.01 -3.51
C PHE A 139 7.88 -1.48 -3.80
N GLY A 140 8.94 -2.05 -4.38
CA GLY A 140 9.13 -3.48 -4.52
C GLY A 140 10.14 -4.01 -3.50
N LEU A 141 10.28 -5.33 -3.44
CA LEU A 141 11.44 -5.97 -2.82
C LEU A 141 12.47 -6.26 -3.90
N GLU A 142 13.76 -6.25 -3.52
CA GLU A 142 14.83 -6.58 -4.44
C GLU A 142 14.62 -8.02 -4.97
N CYS A 143 14.38 -8.11 -6.27
CA CYS A 143 14.19 -9.36 -6.98
C CYS A 143 15.50 -9.73 -7.70
N LEU A 144 15.85 -11.01 -7.69
CA LEU A 144 17.07 -11.52 -8.33
C LEU A 144 16.96 -11.56 -9.87
N ASP A 145 15.76 -11.41 -10.42
CA ASP A 145 15.52 -11.48 -11.86
C ASP A 145 15.38 -10.09 -12.49
N GLU A 146 16.24 -9.80 -13.47
CA GLU A 146 16.37 -8.53 -14.20
C GLU A 146 15.11 -8.12 -15.03
N GLY A 147 14.05 -8.93 -14.99
CA GLY A 147 12.95 -8.91 -15.97
C GLY A 147 11.69 -8.13 -15.62
N ARG A 148 11.54 -7.51 -14.44
CA ARG A 148 10.28 -6.85 -14.05
C ARG A 148 10.49 -5.55 -13.26
N GLN A 149 10.90 -4.49 -13.96
CA GLN A 149 10.97 -3.13 -13.39
C GLN A 149 9.58 -2.46 -13.32
N HIS A 150 8.68 -3.00 -12.49
CA HIS A 150 7.36 -2.38 -12.24
C HIS A 150 7.34 -1.45 -11.02
N TYR A 151 8.43 -1.42 -10.24
CA TYR A 151 8.55 -0.60 -9.03
C TYR A 151 9.54 0.53 -9.21
N GLN A 152 9.23 1.68 -8.61
CA GLN A 152 10.07 2.87 -8.67
C GLN A 152 11.22 2.81 -7.66
N PHE A 153 11.00 2.12 -6.53
CA PHE A 153 11.97 1.95 -5.45
C PHE A 153 12.00 0.49 -4.97
N PHE A 154 13.13 0.10 -4.39
CA PHE A 154 13.30 -1.22 -3.76
C PHE A 154 13.57 -1.04 -2.27
N VAL A 155 12.86 -1.82 -1.45
CA VAL A 155 13.14 -1.92 -0.02
C VAL A 155 14.35 -2.83 0.16
N PRO A 156 15.45 -2.35 0.78
CA PRO A 156 16.61 -3.18 1.02
C PRO A 156 16.34 -4.20 2.13
N SER A 157 17.13 -5.29 2.13
CA SER A 157 16.89 -6.46 2.99
C SER A 157 16.85 -6.15 4.50
N ASP A 158 17.59 -5.14 4.97
CA ASP A 158 17.63 -4.71 6.38
C ASP A 158 16.35 -3.99 6.83
N LEU A 159 15.54 -3.48 5.89
CA LEU A 159 14.29 -2.78 6.16
C LEU A 159 13.05 -3.62 5.84
N GLU A 160 13.18 -4.83 5.30
CA GLU A 160 12.03 -5.68 4.91
C GLU A 160 11.12 -6.02 6.10
N ILE A 161 11.72 -6.39 7.23
CA ILE A 161 10.98 -6.68 8.48
C ILE A 161 10.19 -5.44 8.90
N TYR A 162 10.85 -4.28 8.91
CA TYR A 162 10.23 -3.01 9.28
C TYR A 162 9.08 -2.64 8.34
N PHE A 163 9.27 -2.85 7.04
CA PHE A 163 8.25 -2.63 6.02
C PHE A 163 7.03 -3.53 6.20
N PHE A 164 7.23 -4.84 6.41
CA PHE A 164 6.10 -5.75 6.62
C PHE A 164 5.37 -5.50 7.94
N GLU A 165 6.10 -5.24 9.04
CA GLU A 165 5.49 -4.84 10.32
C GLU A 165 4.58 -3.63 10.13
N ARG A 166 5.05 -2.65 9.37
CA ARG A 166 4.31 -1.42 9.09
C ARG A 166 3.03 -1.67 8.29
N LEU A 167 3.07 -2.55 7.29
CA LEU A 167 1.88 -2.93 6.53
C LEU A 167 0.86 -3.66 7.41
N LEU A 168 1.31 -4.63 8.21
CA LEU A 168 0.42 -5.41 9.07
C LEU A 168 -0.23 -4.58 10.19
N LYS A 169 0.52 -3.67 10.83
CA LYS A 169 -0.01 -2.80 11.89
C LYS A 169 -1.13 -1.87 11.41
N GLU A 170 -1.12 -1.53 10.12
CA GLU A 170 -2.18 -0.73 9.50
C GLU A 170 -3.16 -1.55 8.66
N ALA A 171 -3.10 -2.89 8.74
CA ALA A 171 -4.09 -3.76 8.16
C ALA A 171 -5.42 -3.61 8.92
N ASN A 172 -6.38 -3.00 8.25
CA ASN A 172 -7.76 -2.83 8.67
C ASN A 172 -8.65 -2.94 7.43
N ASP A 173 -9.97 -2.92 7.59
CA ASP A 173 -10.89 -3.12 6.46
C ASP A 173 -10.68 -2.11 5.33
N ASN A 174 -10.30 -0.85 5.62
CA ASN A 174 -10.09 0.19 4.61
C ASN A 174 -8.80 -0.04 3.79
N ASN A 175 -7.73 -0.48 4.44
CA ASN A 175 -6.42 -0.73 3.80
C ASN A 175 -6.27 -2.18 3.31
N PHE A 176 -7.27 -3.03 3.54
CA PHE A 176 -7.19 -4.47 3.28
C PHE A 176 -6.83 -4.75 1.81
N LEU A 177 -7.55 -4.15 0.87
CA LEU A 177 -7.28 -4.33 -0.56
C LEU A 177 -5.94 -3.74 -0.98
N ASP A 178 -5.56 -2.60 -0.42
CA ASP A 178 -4.27 -1.95 -0.71
C ASP A 178 -3.08 -2.85 -0.31
N ILE A 179 -3.23 -3.68 0.73
CA ILE A 179 -2.17 -4.60 1.17
C ILE A 179 -2.24 -5.94 0.41
N PHE A 180 -3.43 -6.53 0.29
CA PHE A 180 -3.59 -7.92 -0.14
C PHE A 180 -3.92 -8.11 -1.63
N ASP A 181 -4.36 -7.07 -2.35
CA ASP A 181 -4.53 -7.09 -3.83
C ASP A 181 -3.57 -6.12 -4.55
N CYS A 182 -2.45 -5.75 -3.90
CA CYS A 182 -1.42 -4.92 -4.52
C CYS A 182 -0.57 -5.67 -5.55
N LYS A 183 0.15 -4.89 -6.37
CA LYS A 183 1.04 -5.42 -7.43
C LYS A 183 2.13 -6.34 -6.85
N GLN A 184 2.63 -6.04 -5.65
CA GLN A 184 3.67 -6.82 -4.95
C GLN A 184 3.15 -8.19 -4.57
N MET A 185 1.91 -8.29 -4.11
CA MET A 185 1.30 -9.58 -3.79
C MET A 185 1.18 -10.48 -5.02
N HIS A 186 1.32 -9.98 -6.25
CA HIS A 186 1.37 -10.80 -7.46
C HIS A 186 2.74 -11.42 -7.72
N ASP A 187 3.79 -10.90 -7.10
CA ASP A 187 5.13 -11.46 -7.17
C ASP A 187 5.30 -12.63 -6.17
N GLU A 188 5.82 -13.76 -6.66
CA GLU A 188 5.98 -14.97 -5.84
C GLU A 188 7.08 -14.84 -4.80
N HIS A 189 8.17 -14.13 -5.11
CA HIS A 189 9.25 -13.85 -4.18
C HIS A 189 8.77 -12.95 -3.05
N TYR A 190 8.00 -11.91 -3.38
CA TYR A 190 7.36 -11.06 -2.38
C TYR A 190 6.44 -11.87 -1.45
N ARG A 191 5.52 -12.66 -2.00
CA ARG A 191 4.61 -13.50 -1.19
C ARG A 191 5.38 -14.45 -0.28
N THR A 192 6.45 -15.06 -0.79
CA THR A 192 7.26 -16.00 -0.01
C THR A 192 7.91 -15.32 1.19
N LYS A 193 8.52 -14.14 0.99
CA LYS A 193 9.09 -13.33 2.07
C LYS A 193 8.02 -12.84 3.05
N PHE A 194 6.89 -12.36 2.53
CA PHE A 194 5.76 -11.90 3.35
C PHE A 194 5.23 -13.02 4.24
N LEU A 195 4.99 -14.21 3.69
CA LEU A 195 4.52 -15.36 4.46
C LEU A 195 5.56 -15.86 5.48
N ALA A 196 6.85 -15.86 5.12
CA ALA A 196 7.92 -16.18 6.05
C ALA A 196 7.94 -15.21 7.24
N PHE A 197 7.78 -13.90 6.97
CA PHE A 197 7.65 -12.89 8.00
C PHE A 197 6.40 -13.10 8.87
N CYS A 198 5.24 -13.36 8.27
CA CYS A 198 4.00 -13.62 9.01
C CYS A 198 4.11 -14.82 9.96
N LYS A 199 4.95 -15.82 9.66
CA LYS A 199 5.22 -16.94 10.57
C LYS A 199 6.04 -16.57 11.80
N THR A 200 6.83 -15.50 11.72
CA THR A 200 7.65 -14.98 12.83
C THR A 200 6.96 -13.88 13.63
N PHE A 201 5.94 -13.24 13.06
CA PHE A 201 5.19 -12.16 13.68
C PHE A 201 4.16 -12.66 14.72
N ASP A 202 3.55 -11.76 15.49
CA ASP A 202 2.55 -12.11 16.51
C ASP A 202 1.41 -12.93 15.89
N SER A 203 1.29 -14.20 16.29
CA SER A 203 0.32 -15.11 15.70
C SER A 203 -1.13 -14.68 15.95
N ASN A 204 -1.44 -14.01 17.06
CA ASN A 204 -2.80 -13.54 17.33
C ASN A 204 -3.15 -12.37 16.40
N GLU A 205 -2.20 -11.47 16.19
CA GLU A 205 -2.37 -10.33 15.28
C GLU A 205 -2.53 -10.83 13.83
N ILE A 206 -1.72 -11.79 13.40
CA ILE A 206 -1.88 -12.43 12.08
C ILE A 206 -3.25 -13.09 11.94
N CYS A 207 -3.70 -13.92 12.90
CA CYS A 207 -5.00 -14.56 12.81
C CYS A 207 -6.13 -13.53 12.66
N ARG A 208 -6.08 -12.44 13.44
CA ARG A 208 -7.03 -11.33 13.32
C ARG A 208 -6.99 -10.69 11.92
N ILE A 209 -5.79 -10.40 11.40
CA ILE A 209 -5.62 -9.74 10.09
C ILE A 209 -6.14 -10.64 8.95
N MET A 210 -5.86 -11.95 9.01
CA MET A 210 -6.31 -12.91 7.99
C MET A 210 -7.83 -13.07 7.94
N GLN A 211 -8.55 -12.70 9.02
CA GLN A 211 -10.01 -12.75 9.10
C GLN A 211 -10.71 -11.46 8.64
N LEU A 212 -9.95 -10.39 8.36
CA LEU A 212 -10.49 -9.14 7.83
C LEU A 212 -11.18 -9.35 6.46
N SER A 213 -12.10 -8.45 6.13
CA SER A 213 -12.75 -8.48 4.83
C SER A 213 -13.28 -7.11 4.43
N TYR A 214 -13.23 -6.81 3.14
CA TYR A 214 -13.75 -5.59 2.56
C TYR A 214 -14.85 -5.92 1.55
N PHE A 215 -16.06 -5.39 1.75
CA PHE A 215 -17.28 -5.83 1.03
C PHE A 215 -17.48 -7.36 1.05
N GLY A 216 -17.22 -7.98 2.21
CA GLY A 216 -17.27 -9.43 2.41
C GLY A 216 -16.12 -10.22 1.77
N ILE A 217 -15.34 -9.61 0.87
CA ILE A 217 -14.16 -10.22 0.25
C ILE A 217 -13.05 -10.32 1.29
N ASP A 218 -12.71 -11.53 1.68
CA ASP A 218 -11.58 -11.83 2.56
C ASP A 218 -10.33 -12.24 1.77
N ILE A 219 -9.28 -12.62 2.51
CA ILE A 219 -8.01 -12.98 1.88
C ILE A 219 -8.12 -14.27 1.08
N LEU A 220 -8.98 -15.20 1.50
CA LEU A 220 -9.17 -16.47 0.82
C LEU A 220 -9.87 -16.28 -0.54
N HIS A 221 -10.77 -15.30 -0.68
CA HIS A 221 -11.31 -14.89 -1.97
C HIS A 221 -10.22 -14.32 -2.90
N LEU A 222 -9.35 -13.44 -2.39
CA LEU A 222 -8.27 -12.83 -3.19
C LEU A 222 -7.27 -13.86 -3.70
N VAL A 223 -6.76 -14.73 -2.81
CA VAL A 223 -5.86 -15.82 -3.22
C VAL A 223 -6.59 -16.81 -4.13
N SER A 224 -7.92 -16.95 -3.99
CA SER A 224 -8.73 -17.80 -4.84
C SER A 224 -8.90 -17.31 -6.26
N LYS A 225 -9.05 -16.01 -6.42
CA LYS A 225 -9.04 -15.36 -7.73
C LYS A 225 -7.71 -15.53 -8.46
N ARG A 226 -6.60 -15.58 -7.72
CA ARG A 226 -5.25 -15.56 -8.30
C ARG A 226 -4.53 -16.92 -8.32
N GLY A 227 -5.07 -17.93 -7.64
CA GLY A 227 -4.46 -19.26 -7.56
C GLY A 227 -3.21 -19.31 -6.66
N TYR A 228 -3.11 -18.49 -5.62
CA TYR A 228 -1.92 -18.46 -4.73
C TYR A 228 -1.93 -19.63 -3.74
N ILE A 229 -1.49 -20.81 -4.20
CA ILE A 229 -1.52 -22.06 -3.43
C ILE A 229 -0.83 -21.95 -2.06
N SER A 230 0.41 -21.43 -2.02
CA SER A 230 1.18 -21.30 -0.77
C SER A 230 0.52 -20.35 0.23
N PHE A 231 -0.15 -19.31 -0.28
CA PHE A 231 -0.88 -18.37 0.56
C PHE A 231 -2.19 -18.99 1.08
N ALA A 232 -2.94 -19.70 0.24
CA ALA A 232 -4.16 -20.39 0.66
C ALA A 232 -3.89 -21.44 1.76
N LEU A 233 -2.79 -22.20 1.63
CA LEU A 233 -2.35 -23.12 2.70
C LEU A 233 -2.09 -22.39 4.02
N PHE A 234 -1.45 -21.22 3.96
CA PHE A 234 -1.23 -20.40 5.15
C PHE A 234 -2.54 -19.88 5.74
N CYS A 235 -3.54 -19.55 4.92
CA CYS A 235 -4.87 -19.17 5.42
C CYS A 235 -5.55 -20.31 6.19
N PHE A 236 -5.40 -21.57 5.74
CA PHE A 236 -5.94 -22.72 6.46
C PHE A 236 -5.25 -22.94 7.81
N GLU A 237 -3.92 -22.73 7.89
CA GLU A 237 -3.18 -22.75 9.16
C GLU A 237 -3.65 -21.67 10.16
N LYS A 238 -4.39 -20.66 9.69
CA LYS A 238 -4.89 -19.52 10.48
C LYS A 238 -6.41 -19.55 10.68
N ASP A 239 -7.04 -20.70 10.45
CA ASP A 239 -8.48 -20.93 10.67
C ASP A 239 -9.37 -19.90 9.95
N VAL A 240 -8.96 -19.44 8.77
CA VAL A 240 -9.81 -18.58 7.93
C VAL A 240 -11.03 -19.38 7.45
N ASP A 241 -12.22 -18.79 7.53
CA ASP A 241 -13.46 -19.45 7.13
C ASP A 241 -13.48 -19.75 5.63
N ILE A 242 -13.31 -21.03 5.31
CA ILE A 242 -13.27 -21.55 3.94
C ILE A 242 -14.57 -21.34 3.15
N ASN A 243 -15.67 -21.08 3.85
CA ASN A 243 -17.01 -20.92 3.29
C ASN A 243 -17.59 -19.51 3.46
N LYS A 244 -16.76 -18.52 3.83
CA LYS A 244 -17.21 -17.13 3.98
C LYS A 244 -17.85 -16.64 2.68
N TYR A 245 -18.96 -15.93 2.80
CA TYR A 245 -19.63 -15.30 1.65
C TYR A 245 -19.16 -13.86 1.49
N ASP A 246 -18.86 -13.46 0.26
CA ASP A 246 -18.74 -12.05 -0.11
C ASP A 246 -20.13 -11.38 -0.26
N ASP A 247 -20.17 -10.07 -0.48
CA ASP A 247 -21.42 -9.32 -0.66
C ASP A 247 -22.20 -9.73 -1.93
N LEU A 248 -21.55 -10.44 -2.85
CA LEU A 248 -22.20 -11.03 -4.03
C LEU A 248 -22.76 -12.42 -3.74
N GLY A 249 -22.50 -13.01 -2.56
CA GLY A 249 -22.87 -14.36 -2.18
C GLY A 249 -21.94 -15.44 -2.72
N MET A 250 -20.77 -15.07 -3.24
CA MET A 250 -19.73 -16.02 -3.67
C MET A 250 -18.93 -16.49 -2.46
N THR A 251 -18.40 -17.71 -2.54
CA THR A 251 -17.42 -18.24 -1.58
C THR A 251 -16.03 -18.22 -2.24
N PRO A 252 -14.95 -18.50 -1.50
CA PRO A 252 -13.63 -18.66 -2.10
C PRO A 252 -13.60 -19.74 -3.17
N LEU A 253 -14.33 -20.86 -2.98
CA LEU A 253 -14.48 -21.91 -3.99
C LEU A 253 -15.15 -21.40 -5.27
N HIS A 254 -16.26 -20.65 -5.15
CA HIS A 254 -16.90 -20.01 -6.31
C HIS A 254 -15.93 -19.09 -7.05
N THR A 255 -15.10 -18.35 -6.31
CA THR A 255 -14.09 -17.46 -6.87
C THR A 255 -13.01 -18.24 -7.62
N ALA A 256 -12.46 -19.31 -7.02
CA ALA A 256 -11.47 -20.16 -7.68
C ALA A 256 -12.01 -20.77 -8.99
N CYS A 257 -13.27 -21.24 -8.99
CA CYS A 257 -13.93 -21.75 -10.19
C CYS A 257 -14.13 -20.68 -11.27
N LYS A 258 -14.58 -19.47 -10.89
CA LYS A 258 -14.80 -18.34 -11.81
C LYS A 258 -13.52 -17.93 -12.54
N TYR A 259 -12.38 -18.06 -11.87
CA TYR A 259 -11.06 -17.71 -12.42
C TYR A 259 -10.27 -18.93 -12.90
N GLU A 260 -10.92 -20.10 -13.04
CA GLU A 260 -10.34 -21.32 -13.63
C GLU A 260 -9.06 -21.82 -12.92
N ASN A 261 -8.95 -21.57 -11.61
CA ASN A 261 -7.80 -21.99 -10.80
C ASN A 261 -7.94 -23.43 -10.31
N GLU A 262 -7.84 -24.41 -11.23
CA GLU A 262 -8.10 -25.83 -10.95
C GLU A 262 -7.34 -26.39 -9.74
N GLN A 263 -6.05 -26.05 -9.62
CA GLN A 263 -5.21 -26.50 -8.51
C GLN A 263 -5.79 -26.05 -7.16
N LEU A 264 -6.28 -24.82 -7.11
CA LEU A 264 -6.83 -24.27 -5.88
C LEU A 264 -8.28 -24.73 -5.64
N VAL A 265 -9.06 -24.97 -6.68
CA VAL A 265 -10.37 -25.65 -6.57
C VAL A 265 -10.19 -26.99 -5.86
N ASN A 266 -9.25 -27.82 -6.35
CA ASN A 266 -8.95 -29.11 -5.71
C ASN A 266 -8.45 -28.94 -4.28
N LEU A 267 -7.60 -27.93 -4.02
CA LEU A 267 -7.12 -27.65 -2.68
C LEU A 267 -8.25 -27.29 -1.71
N LEU A 268 -9.16 -26.41 -2.11
CA LEU A 268 -10.31 -25.98 -1.30
C LEU A 268 -11.27 -27.15 -1.04
N LEU A 269 -11.56 -27.97 -2.04
CA LEU A 269 -12.39 -29.17 -1.88
C LEU A 269 -11.77 -30.16 -0.89
N ASN A 270 -10.47 -30.40 -1.00
CA ASN A 270 -9.74 -31.28 -0.08
C ASN A 270 -9.70 -30.71 1.35
N ALA A 271 -9.73 -29.38 1.50
CA ALA A 271 -9.80 -28.70 2.79
C ALA A 271 -11.24 -28.61 3.35
N GLY A 272 -12.24 -29.23 2.70
CA GLY A 272 -13.62 -29.29 3.19
C GLY A 272 -14.50 -28.11 2.78
N ALA A 273 -14.14 -27.38 1.73
CA ALA A 273 -14.99 -26.32 1.18
C ALA A 273 -16.35 -26.89 0.73
N SER A 274 -17.41 -26.18 1.09
CA SER A 274 -18.77 -26.56 0.74
C SER A 274 -19.06 -26.25 -0.72
N VAL A 275 -19.57 -27.24 -1.44
CA VAL A 275 -20.05 -27.09 -2.83
C VAL A 275 -21.50 -26.57 -2.86
N LYS A 276 -22.01 -26.04 -1.73
CA LYS A 276 -23.40 -25.57 -1.65
C LYS A 276 -23.63 -24.42 -2.61
N PHE A 277 -24.61 -24.60 -3.48
CA PHE A 277 -25.08 -23.59 -4.42
C PHE A 277 -25.81 -22.48 -3.67
N VAL A 278 -25.28 -21.26 -3.72
CA VAL A 278 -26.05 -20.08 -3.36
C VAL A 278 -26.55 -19.43 -4.65
N GLN A 279 -27.87 -19.29 -4.76
CA GLN A 279 -28.52 -18.62 -5.88
C GLN A 279 -28.11 -17.16 -5.92
N ILE A 280 -27.21 -16.80 -6.83
CA ILE A 280 -26.96 -15.41 -7.20
C ILE A 280 -27.61 -15.21 -8.57
N LYS A 281 -28.51 -14.23 -8.64
CA LYS A 281 -29.35 -13.89 -9.78
C LYS A 281 -28.78 -14.33 -11.15
N ARG A 282 -29.48 -15.30 -11.76
CA ARG A 282 -29.49 -15.61 -13.20
C ARG A 282 -28.28 -16.33 -13.82
N PHE A 283 -27.24 -16.65 -13.07
CA PHE A 283 -26.18 -17.54 -13.55
C PHE A 283 -25.94 -18.66 -12.55
N TYR A 284 -26.42 -19.86 -12.87
CA TYR A 284 -25.87 -21.08 -12.28
C TYR A 284 -24.34 -21.00 -12.46
N CYS A 285 -23.56 -21.28 -11.42
CA CYS A 285 -22.12 -21.48 -11.61
C CYS A 285 -21.96 -22.75 -12.46
N ILE A 286 -21.95 -22.59 -13.79
CA ILE A 286 -21.89 -23.65 -14.81
C ILE A 286 -20.65 -24.56 -14.59
N VAL A 287 -19.65 -24.07 -13.86
CA VAL A 287 -18.41 -24.78 -13.55
C VAL A 287 -18.58 -25.83 -12.44
N CYS A 288 -19.46 -25.62 -11.44
CA CYS A 288 -19.79 -26.70 -10.50
C CYS A 288 -20.45 -27.88 -11.24
N SER A 289 -21.29 -27.64 -12.25
CA SER A 289 -21.85 -28.74 -13.07
C SER A 289 -20.83 -29.46 -13.96
N MET A 290 -19.71 -28.81 -14.34
CA MET A 290 -18.66 -29.44 -15.16
C MET A 290 -17.65 -30.24 -14.33
N TYR A 291 -17.20 -29.71 -13.18
CA TYR A 291 -16.26 -30.43 -12.30
C TYR A 291 -16.94 -31.48 -11.42
N VAL A 292 -18.23 -31.36 -11.09
CA VAL A 292 -18.97 -32.41 -10.37
C VAL A 292 -19.09 -33.70 -11.20
N TRP A 293 -19.01 -33.63 -12.53
CA TRP A 293 -18.98 -34.82 -13.40
C TRP A 293 -17.59 -35.46 -13.56
N GLN A 294 -16.51 -34.76 -13.20
CA GLN A 294 -15.14 -35.28 -13.28
C GLN A 294 -14.50 -35.57 -11.91
N CYS A 295 -15.11 -35.08 -10.82
CA CYS A 295 -14.64 -35.35 -9.46
C CYS A 295 -15.39 -36.57 -8.88
N THR A 296 -14.73 -37.71 -8.82
CA THR A 296 -15.24 -38.96 -8.20
C THR A 296 -15.57 -38.83 -6.70
N CYS A 297 -15.30 -37.67 -6.09
CA CYS A 297 -15.58 -37.38 -4.68
C CYS A 297 -17.06 -37.05 -4.39
N CYS A 298 -17.88 -36.76 -5.40
CA CYS A 298 -19.27 -36.31 -5.21
C CYS A 298 -20.33 -37.41 -5.39
N GLU A 299 -19.96 -38.64 -5.76
CA GLU A 299 -20.94 -39.73 -6.01
C GLU A 299 -21.66 -40.25 -4.76
N THR A 300 -21.27 -39.84 -3.54
CA THR A 300 -21.84 -40.36 -2.29
C THR A 300 -22.88 -39.49 -1.60
N SER A 301 -23.29 -38.35 -2.19
CA SER A 301 -24.23 -37.43 -1.51
C SER A 301 -25.43 -36.96 -2.34
N VAL A 302 -25.73 -37.64 -3.44
CA VAL A 302 -27.02 -37.50 -4.14
C VAL A 302 -27.78 -38.82 -4.02
N GLY A 303 -28.15 -39.17 -2.80
CA GLY A 303 -28.98 -40.32 -2.47
C GLY A 303 -29.75 -40.01 -1.19
N GLU A 304 -31.05 -39.76 -1.38
CA GLU A 304 -32.13 -39.54 -0.39
C GLU A 304 -32.31 -38.11 0.16
#